data_AF-A0A401T642-F1
#
_entry.id   AF-A0A401T642-F1
#
_cell.length_a   1.000
_cell.length_b   1.000
_cell.length_c   1.000
_cell.angle_alpha   90.00
_cell.angle_beta   90.00
_cell.angle_gamma   90.00
#
_symmetry.space_group_name_H-M   'P 1'
#
loop_
_entity.id
_entity.type
_entity.pdbx_description
1 polymer ?
#
loop_
_entity_poly.entity_id
_entity_poly.type
_entity_poly.pdbx_seq_one_letter_code
_entity_poly.pdbx_strand_id
1 'polypeptide(L)'
;MRAAIKASDVGVGAVLLQEDVGVGAVVLQEDVGVGAVLLQEDVGVGVGTVVLQEDVGVGAVLLQEDVGVGTVVLQEDVGVGTVVLQEDVGVGTVVLQEDMGVGAVLLQEDVGVGAVLLQEDVGVSAVLLQEDVGVGTVLLQEDNEGIERSIGYFFQEVER
;
A
#
# COMPACT_ATOMS: atom_id res chain seq x y z
N MET A 1 -16.91 -1.62 -10.62
CA MET A 1 -15.86 -1.48 -11.66
C MET A 1 -15.86 -0.08 -12.23
N ARG A 2 -15.35 0.84 -11.43
CA ARG A 2 -14.82 2.14 -11.86
C ARG A 2 -13.30 2.06 -11.79
N ALA A 3 -12.66 2.72 -12.75
CA ALA A 3 -11.23 2.89 -12.76
C ALA A 3 -10.88 4.35 -13.02
N ALA A 4 -9.82 4.84 -12.38
CA ALA A 4 -9.24 6.14 -12.62
C ALA A 4 -7.75 5.98 -12.95
N ILE A 5 -7.32 6.56 -14.06
CA ILE A 5 -5.93 6.47 -14.53
C ILE A 5 -5.45 7.88 -14.86
N LYS A 6 -4.32 8.30 -14.28
CA LYS A 6 -3.67 9.58 -14.55
C LYS A 6 -2.18 9.36 -14.79
N ALA A 7 -1.63 10.02 -15.81
CA ALA A 7 -0.19 10.04 -16.11
C ALA A 7 0.27 11.48 -16.41
N SER A 8 1.42 11.91 -15.92
CA SER A 8 1.97 13.26 -16.17
C SER A 8 3.49 13.34 -15.95
N ASP A 9 4.25 13.94 -16.86
CA ASP A 9 5.72 14.07 -16.71
C ASP A 9 6.12 14.90 -15.47
N VAL A 10 5.41 16.00 -15.19
CA VAL A 10 5.60 16.80 -13.98
C VAL A 10 4.24 17.20 -13.43
N GLY A 11 3.97 16.87 -12.17
CA GLY A 11 2.60 16.90 -11.69
C GLY A 11 2.42 17.05 -10.18
N VAL A 12 1.18 17.38 -9.85
CA VAL A 12 0.57 16.98 -8.58
C VAL A 12 -0.65 16.17 -8.96
N GLY A 13 -0.71 14.94 -8.46
CA GLY A 13 -1.73 13.95 -8.72
C GLY A 13 -2.59 13.72 -7.50
N ALA A 14 -3.90 13.84 -7.65
CA ALA A 14 -4.83 13.43 -6.61
C ALA A 14 -6.01 12.71 -7.24
N VAL A 15 -6.25 11.47 -6.82
CA VAL A 15 -7.40 10.68 -7.27
C VAL A 15 -8.18 10.18 -6.07
N LEU A 16 -9.50 10.35 -6.14
CA LEU A 16 -10.45 9.84 -5.16
C LEU A 16 -11.48 8.97 -5.89
N LEU A 17 -11.60 7.71 -5.46
CA LEU A 17 -12.70 6.83 -5.85
C LEU A 17 -13.47 6.38 -4.62
N GLN A 18 -14.79 6.44 -4.73
CA GLN A 18 -15.75 5.95 -3.74
C GLN A 18 -16.73 5.02 -4.46
N GLU A 19 -16.81 3.78 -4.01
CA GLU A 19 -17.81 2.80 -4.45
C GLU A 19 -18.61 2.28 -3.25
N ASP A 20 -19.94 2.14 -3.41
CA ASP A 20 -20.74 1.51 -2.35
C ASP A 20 -20.55 -0.01 -2.37
N VAL A 21 -20.59 -0.64 -3.55
CA VAL A 21 -20.33 -2.08 -3.77
C VAL A 21 -19.60 -2.20 -5.10
N GLY A 22 -18.48 -2.90 -5.16
CA GLY A 22 -17.88 -3.17 -6.47
C GLY A 22 -16.42 -3.54 -6.50
N VAL A 23 -15.73 -2.95 -7.47
CA VAL A 23 -14.32 -3.19 -7.77
C VAL A 23 -13.78 -1.84 -8.19
N GLY A 24 -13.00 -1.19 -7.34
CA GLY A 24 -12.33 0.06 -7.61
C GLY A 24 -10.89 -0.17 -8.07
N ALA A 25 -10.44 0.59 -9.07
CA ALA A 25 -9.03 0.60 -9.45
C ALA A 25 -8.53 2.03 -9.67
N VAL A 26 -7.39 2.39 -9.08
CA VAL A 26 -6.72 3.66 -9.35
C VAL A 26 -5.28 3.41 -9.78
N VAL A 27 -4.85 4.11 -10.83
CA VAL A 27 -3.46 4.16 -11.27
C VAL A 27 -3.02 5.61 -11.44
N LEU A 28 -1.93 5.99 -10.78
CA LEU A 28 -1.31 7.30 -10.89
C LEU A 28 0.17 7.15 -11.23
N GLN A 29 0.61 7.83 -12.28
CA GLN A 29 1.98 7.80 -12.77
C GLN A 29 2.53 9.21 -12.96
N GLU A 30 3.61 9.57 -12.29
CA GLU A 30 4.26 10.88 -12.47
C GLU A 30 5.79 10.75 -12.54
N ASP A 31 6.46 11.28 -13.57
CA ASP A 31 7.94 11.18 -13.61
C ASP A 31 8.54 12.04 -12.48
N VAL A 32 8.02 13.25 -12.27
CA VAL A 32 8.39 14.09 -11.13
C VAL A 32 7.15 14.68 -10.51
N GLY A 33 6.85 14.36 -9.25
CA GLY A 33 5.59 14.81 -8.70
C GLY A 33 5.30 14.56 -7.25
N VAL A 34 4.02 14.72 -6.94
CA VAL A 34 3.43 14.38 -5.65
C VAL A 34 2.08 13.76 -5.95
N GLY A 35 1.96 12.47 -5.69
CA GLY A 35 0.78 11.67 -5.94
C GLY A 35 0.06 11.32 -4.65
N ALA A 36 -1.25 11.47 -4.64
CA ALA A 36 -2.12 11.00 -3.59
C ALA A 36 -3.28 10.21 -4.19
N VAL A 37 -3.51 9.01 -3.67
CA VAL A 37 -4.65 8.19 -4.07
C VAL A 37 -5.44 7.79 -2.84
N LEU A 38 -6.75 7.96 -2.93
CA LEU A 38 -7.71 7.48 -1.95
C LEU A 38 -8.78 6.63 -2.65
N LEU A 39 -8.93 5.40 -2.15
CA LEU A 39 -9.97 4.46 -2.57
C LEU A 39 -10.77 4.03 -1.34
N GLN A 40 -12.09 4.21 -1.39
CA GLN A 40 -13.03 3.86 -0.33
C GLN A 40 -14.14 2.95 -0.87
N GLU A 41 -14.36 1.80 -0.22
CA GLU A 41 -15.47 0.88 -0.50
C GLU A 41 -16.27 0.57 0.77
N ASP A 42 -17.54 1.02 0.81
CA ASP A 42 -18.32 1.13 2.06
C ASP A 42 -19.35 -0.01 2.30
N VAL A 43 -19.70 -0.88 1.33
CA VAL A 43 -20.72 -1.95 1.54
C VAL A 43 -20.54 -3.18 0.62
N GLY A 44 -20.37 -4.37 1.21
CA GLY A 44 -20.36 -5.67 0.49
C GLY A 44 -18.95 -6.08 0.04
N VAL A 45 -18.80 -7.28 -0.53
CA VAL A 45 -17.47 -7.81 -0.92
C VAL A 45 -16.89 -6.95 -2.04
N GLY A 46 -15.99 -6.06 -1.64
CA GLY A 46 -15.22 -5.15 -2.47
C GLY A 46 -13.90 -5.74 -2.94
N VAL A 47 -13.32 -5.13 -3.98
CA VAL A 47 -11.93 -5.39 -4.40
C VAL A 47 -11.35 -4.06 -4.87
N GLY A 48 -10.55 -3.44 -4.02
CA GLY A 48 -9.84 -2.21 -4.30
C GLY A 48 -8.41 -2.50 -4.74
N THR A 49 -7.98 -1.82 -5.81
CA THR A 49 -6.56 -1.81 -6.19
C THR A 49 -6.09 -0.39 -6.42
N VAL A 50 -4.99 -0.03 -5.77
CA VAL A 50 -4.31 1.24 -6.01
C VAL A 50 -2.87 0.99 -6.43
N VAL A 51 -2.47 1.67 -7.51
CA VAL A 51 -1.09 1.71 -7.98
C VAL A 51 -0.65 3.17 -8.10
N LEU A 52 0.46 3.50 -7.45
CA LEU A 52 1.13 4.79 -7.58
C LEU A 52 2.58 4.55 -7.98
N GLN A 53 3.02 5.22 -9.04
CA GLN A 53 4.38 5.11 -9.57
C GLN A 53 4.97 6.51 -9.79
N GLU A 54 6.12 6.76 -9.20
CA GLU A 54 6.86 8.02 -9.39
C GLU A 54 8.35 7.79 -9.63
N ASP A 55 8.98 8.45 -10.61
CA ASP A 55 10.45 8.35 -10.70
C ASP A 55 11.09 9.22 -9.61
N VAL A 56 10.58 10.44 -9.39
CA VAL A 56 11.04 11.31 -8.32
C VAL A 56 9.87 12.00 -7.63
N GLY A 57 9.61 11.72 -6.36
CA GLY A 57 8.48 12.37 -5.72
C GLY A 57 8.14 11.95 -4.30
N VAL A 58 6.86 12.09 -4.00
CA VAL A 58 6.24 11.76 -2.72
C VAL A 58 4.87 11.18 -3.02
N GLY A 59 4.74 9.88 -2.81
CA GLY A 59 3.51 9.13 -2.99
C GLY A 59 2.80 8.83 -1.68
N ALA A 60 1.49 9.01 -1.67
CA ALA A 60 0.63 8.55 -0.59
C ALA A 60 -0.55 7.76 -1.13
N VAL A 61 -0.76 6.56 -0.58
CA VAL A 61 -1.93 5.74 -0.89
C VAL A 61 -2.70 5.41 0.37
N LEU A 62 -4.01 5.60 0.30
CA LEU A 62 -4.96 5.16 1.30
C LEU A 62 -6.03 4.29 0.65
N LEU A 63 -6.19 3.08 1.16
CA LEU A 63 -7.27 2.17 0.79
C LEU A 63 -8.06 1.76 2.03
N GLN A 64 -9.38 1.88 1.95
CA GLN A 64 -10.33 1.57 3.01
C GLN A 64 -11.44 0.68 2.47
N GLU A 65 -11.64 -0.49 3.08
CA GLU A 65 -12.72 -1.42 2.73
C GLU A 65 -13.39 -1.97 3.98
N ASP A 66 -14.73 -1.95 4.04
CA ASP A 66 -15.45 -2.61 5.15
C ASP A 66 -15.35 -4.14 5.04
N VAL A 67 -15.56 -4.70 3.84
CA VAL A 67 -15.42 -6.13 3.60
C VAL A 67 -14.83 -6.37 2.22
N GLY A 68 -13.65 -6.95 2.11
CA GLY A 68 -13.06 -7.08 0.78
C GLY A 68 -11.66 -7.64 0.68
N VAL A 69 -11.00 -7.22 -0.39
CA VAL A 69 -9.61 -7.55 -0.72
C VAL A 69 -8.98 -6.29 -1.28
N GLY A 70 -8.17 -5.64 -0.46
CA GLY A 70 -7.41 -4.46 -0.80
C GLY A 70 -6.01 -4.81 -1.28
N THR A 71 -5.59 -4.18 -2.37
CA THR A 71 -4.18 -4.22 -2.80
C THR A 71 -3.67 -2.83 -3.06
N VAL A 72 -2.55 -2.50 -2.44
CA VAL A 72 -1.81 -1.26 -2.69
C VAL A 72 -0.41 -1.58 -3.18
N VAL A 73 -0.02 -0.92 -4.27
CA VAL A 73 1.33 -0.92 -4.81
C VAL A 73 1.82 0.52 -4.92
N LEU A 74 2.94 0.82 -4.28
CA LEU A 74 3.64 2.08 -4.40
C LEU A 74 5.07 1.81 -4.87
N GLN A 75 5.50 2.49 -5.93
CA GLN A 75 6.84 2.36 -6.50
C GLN A 75 7.45 3.73 -6.71
N GLU A 76 8.63 3.94 -6.13
CA GLU A 76 9.38 5.19 -6.30
C GLU A 76 10.86 4.92 -6.58
N ASP A 77 11.44 5.54 -7.62
CA ASP A 77 12.91 5.44 -7.78
C ASP A 77 13.61 6.34 -6.75
N VAL A 78 13.11 7.57 -6.54
CA VAL A 78 13.64 8.49 -5.54
C VAL A 78 12.52 9.22 -4.82
N GLY A 79 12.30 8.96 -3.53
CA GLY A 79 11.18 9.62 -2.88
C GLY A 79 10.88 9.25 -1.44
N VAL A 80 9.62 9.46 -1.09
CA VAL A 80 9.02 9.12 0.19
C VAL A 80 7.64 8.54 -0.08
N GLY A 81 7.50 7.24 0.13
CA GLY A 81 6.26 6.52 -0.02
C GLY A 81 5.55 6.30 1.32
N THR A 82 4.24 6.52 1.35
CA THR A 82 3.39 6.09 2.47
C THR A 82 2.18 5.32 1.97
N VAL A 83 1.99 4.14 2.55
CA VAL A 83 0.80 3.31 2.30
C VAL A 83 0.04 3.05 3.59
N VAL A 84 -1.27 3.28 3.53
CA VAL A 84 -2.23 2.91 4.55
C VAL A 84 -3.29 2.02 3.93
N LEU A 85 -3.46 0.82 4.49
CA LEU A 85 -4.54 -0.09 4.15
C LEU A 85 -5.31 -0.43 5.43
N GLN A 86 -6.62 -0.26 5.39
CA GLN A 86 -7.53 -0.55 6.50
C GLN A 86 -8.70 -1.40 6.02
N GLU A 87 -8.91 -2.55 6.67
CA GLU A 87 -10.04 -3.44 6.39
C GLU A 87 -10.72 -3.91 7.68
N ASP A 88 -12.05 -3.90 7.75
CA ASP A 88 -12.73 -4.53 8.89
C ASP A 88 -12.74 -6.06 8.72
N VAL A 89 -13.08 -6.56 7.53
CA VAL A 89 -13.03 -8.01 7.24
C VAL A 89 -12.47 -8.28 5.85
N GLY A 90 -11.27 -8.86 5.75
CA GLY A 90 -10.72 -9.05 4.42
C GLY A 90 -9.32 -9.66 4.30
N VAL A 91 -8.68 -9.30 3.20
CA VAL A 91 -7.31 -9.67 2.87
C VAL A 91 -6.63 -8.44 2.28
N GLY A 92 -5.76 -7.83 3.06
CA GLY A 92 -4.96 -6.68 2.68
C GLY A 92 -3.58 -7.09 2.18
N THR A 93 -3.16 -6.54 1.04
CA THR A 93 -1.78 -6.64 0.59
C THR A 93 -1.20 -5.27 0.28
N VAL A 94 -0.04 -4.99 0.86
CA VAL A 94 0.74 -3.80 0.58
C VAL A 94 2.10 -4.18 0.02
N VAL A 95 2.45 -3.57 -1.11
CA VAL A 95 3.79 -3.60 -1.69
C VAL A 95 4.30 -2.18 -1.80
N LEU A 96 5.45 -1.90 -1.18
CA LEU A 96 6.17 -0.65 -1.39
C LEU A 96 7.60 -0.96 -1.79
N GLN A 97 8.04 -0.32 -2.89
CA GLN A 97 9.34 -0.51 -3.50
C GLN A 97 9.98 0.86 -3.70
N GLU A 98 11.17 1.05 -3.13
CA GLU A 98 11.92 2.30 -3.22
C GLU A 98 13.40 2.04 -3.55
N ASP A 99 13.93 2.65 -4.62
CA ASP A 99 15.38 2.55 -4.89
C ASP A 99 16.17 3.47 -3.93
N MET A 100 15.72 4.71 -3.76
CA MET A 100 16.32 5.65 -2.81
C MET A 100 15.25 6.46 -2.07
N GLY A 101 14.98 6.16 -0.79
CA GLY A 101 13.85 6.83 -0.14
C GLY A 101 13.64 6.61 1.34
N VAL A 102 12.39 6.83 1.73
CA VAL A 102 11.85 6.53 3.06
C VAL A 102 10.44 5.99 2.87
N GLY A 103 10.28 4.69 3.15
CA GLY A 103 9.01 4.00 3.03
C GLY A 103 8.31 3.81 4.36
N ALA A 104 6.99 4.01 4.39
CA ALA A 104 6.15 3.65 5.54
C ALA A 104 4.91 2.88 5.11
N VAL A 105 4.68 1.74 5.78
CA VAL A 105 3.46 0.94 5.58
C VAL A 105 2.74 0.75 6.90
N LEU A 106 1.43 1.03 6.87
CA LEU A 106 0.49 0.67 7.91
C LEU A 106 -0.61 -0.19 7.30
N LEU A 107 -0.76 -1.40 7.85
CA LEU A 107 -1.80 -2.33 7.49
C LEU A 107 -2.57 -2.70 8.76
N GLN A 108 -3.87 -2.43 8.76
CA GLN A 108 -4.79 -2.72 9.87
C GLN A 108 -5.96 -3.57 9.39
N GLU A 109 -6.17 -4.70 10.06
CA GLU A 109 -7.32 -5.57 9.82
C GLU A 109 -8.00 -5.96 11.14
N ASP A 110 -9.32 -5.87 11.24
CA ASP A 110 -10.03 -6.41 12.40
C ASP A 110 -10.14 -7.94 12.29
N VAL A 111 -10.55 -8.46 11.12
CA VAL A 111 -10.61 -9.90 10.84
C VAL A 111 -10.07 -10.22 9.45
N GLY A 112 -8.89 -10.84 9.34
CA GLY A 112 -8.33 -11.05 8.01
C GLY A 112 -6.97 -11.72 7.89
N VAL A 113 -6.37 -11.51 6.72
CA VAL A 113 -5.01 -11.90 6.40
C VAL A 113 -4.27 -10.72 5.77
N GLY A 114 -3.32 -10.16 6.50
CA GLY A 114 -2.48 -9.07 6.03
C GLY A 114 -1.13 -9.53 5.49
N ALA A 115 -0.69 -8.90 4.40
CA ALA A 115 0.65 -9.07 3.87
C ALA A 115 1.31 -7.73 3.55
N VAL A 116 2.51 -7.51 4.07
CA VAL A 116 3.35 -6.35 3.75
C VAL A 116 4.66 -6.82 3.15
N LEU A 117 4.96 -6.30 1.96
CA LEU A 117 6.22 -6.48 1.25
C LEU A 117 6.89 -5.11 1.10
N LEU A 118 8.04 -4.95 1.74
CA LEU A 118 8.91 -3.80 1.54
C LEU A 118 10.23 -4.20 0.92
N GLN A 119 10.61 -3.49 -0.14
CA GLN A 119 11.91 -3.60 -0.78
C GLN A 119 12.52 -2.22 -0.91
N GLU A 120 13.71 -2.05 -0.37
CA GLU A 120 14.42 -0.79 -0.40
C GLU A 120 15.91 -1.01 -0.67
N ASP A 121 16.46 -0.30 -1.65
CA ASP A 121 17.91 -0.35 -1.91
C ASP A 121 18.65 0.58 -0.94
N VAL A 122 18.32 1.88 -0.94
CA VAL A 122 18.97 2.87 -0.06
C VAL A 122 17.95 3.72 0.67
N GLY A 123 17.82 3.50 1.98
CA GLY A 123 17.11 4.42 2.85
C GLY A 123 16.61 3.79 4.15
N VAL A 124 15.40 4.13 4.55
CA VAL A 124 14.78 3.67 5.80
C VAL A 124 13.32 3.31 5.59
N SER A 125 12.98 2.08 5.96
CA SER A 125 11.62 1.57 5.91
C SER A 125 11.03 1.34 7.30
N ALA A 126 9.72 1.53 7.43
CA ALA A 126 8.96 1.18 8.63
C ALA A 126 7.67 0.43 8.28
N VAL A 127 7.39 -0.64 9.02
CA VAL A 127 6.13 -1.38 8.91
C VAL A 127 5.44 -1.49 10.25
N LEU A 128 4.14 -1.23 10.23
CA LEU A 128 3.21 -1.57 11.28
C LEU A 128 2.11 -2.46 10.68
N LEU A 129 2.01 -3.66 11.21
CA LEU A 129 0.94 -4.61 10.92
C LEU A 129 0.14 -4.86 12.20
N GLN A 130 -1.17 -4.68 12.13
CA GLN A 130 -2.08 -4.89 13.25
C GLN A 130 -3.27 -5.72 12.79
N GLU A 131 -3.50 -6.82 13.49
CA GLU A 131 -4.61 -7.73 13.26
C GLU A 131 -5.24 -8.13 14.59
N ASP A 132 -6.56 -7.98 14.72
CA ASP A 132 -7.29 -8.44 15.91
C ASP A 132 -7.56 -9.95 15.87
N VAL A 133 -8.05 -10.45 14.73
CA VAL A 133 -8.24 -11.87 14.44
C VAL A 133 -7.71 -12.20 13.06
N GLY A 134 -6.53 -12.81 12.97
CA GLY A 134 -5.94 -12.96 11.64
C GLY A 134 -4.58 -13.63 11.57
N VAL A 135 -4.05 -13.60 10.35
CA VAL A 135 -2.69 -14.00 10.04
C VAL A 135 -1.98 -12.91 9.25
N GLY A 136 -0.89 -12.43 9.83
CA GLY A 136 -0.13 -11.33 9.30
C GLY A 136 1.27 -11.73 8.87
N THR A 137 1.70 -11.22 7.73
CA THR A 137 3.06 -11.42 7.23
C THR A 137 3.73 -10.10 6.90
N VAL A 138 4.96 -9.95 7.33
CA VAL A 138 5.82 -8.81 6.96
C VAL A 138 7.11 -9.36 6.41
N LEU A 139 7.46 -8.98 5.18
CA LEU A 139 8.78 -9.20 4.61
C LEU A 139 9.42 -7.84 4.34
N LEU A 140 10.57 -7.60 4.97
CA LEU A 140 11.42 -6.45 4.75
C LEU A 140 12.69 -6.90 4.03
N GLN A 141 13.05 -6.22 2.96
CA GLN A 141 14.31 -6.38 2.24
C GLN A 141 14.98 -5.02 2.13
N GLU A 142 16.14 -4.87 2.76
CA GLU A 142 16.96 -3.66 2.69
C GLU A 142 18.34 -4.01 2.12
N ASP A 143 18.73 -3.35 1.03
CA ASP A 143 19.99 -3.59 0.32
C ASP A 143 21.00 -2.44 0.52
N ASN A 144 21.28 -2.13 1.79
CA ASN A 144 22.08 -0.97 2.15
C ASN A 144 23.58 -1.21 1.88
N GLU A 145 24.12 -0.54 0.86
CA GLU A 145 25.54 -0.62 0.43
C GLU A 145 26.04 -2.06 0.15
N GLY A 146 25.16 -2.93 -0.36
CA GLY A 146 25.49 -4.33 -0.70
C GLY A 146 25.41 -5.30 0.48
N ILE A 147 24.75 -4.93 1.57
CA ILE A 147 24.38 -5.84 2.66
C ILE A 147 22.88 -6.11 2.55
N GLU A 148 22.51 -7.23 1.90
CA GLU A 148 21.12 -7.68 1.86
C GLU A 148 20.66 -8.10 3.26
N ARG A 149 19.61 -7.46 3.77
CA ARG A 149 18.92 -7.88 4.99
C ARG A 149 17.47 -8.21 4.67
N SER A 150 17.18 -9.51 4.62
CA SER A 150 15.80 -9.99 4.57
C SER A 150 15.32 -10.41 5.95
N ILE A 151 14.26 -9.78 6.43
CA ILE A 151 13.61 -10.13 7.70
C ILE A 151 12.14 -10.45 7.44
N GLY A 152 11.74 -11.66 7.80
CA GLY A 152 10.35 -12.10 7.74
C GLY A 152 9.74 -12.22 9.13
N TYR A 153 8.54 -11.66 9.30
CA TYR A 153 7.71 -11.81 10.50
C TYR A 153 6.39 -12.47 10.13
N PHE A 154 5.94 -13.39 10.98
CA PHE A 154 4.64 -14.03 10.91
C PHE A 154 3.91 -13.77 12.22
N PHE A 155 2.74 -13.16 12.14
CA PHE A 155 1.86 -12.86 13.26
C PHE A 155 0.59 -13.69 13.11
N GLN A 156 0.12 -14.26 14.21
CA GLN A 156 -1.19 -14.93 14.24
C GLN A 156 -1.83 -14.57 15.58
N GLU A 157 -2.86 -13.74 15.51
CA GLU A 157 -3.65 -13.34 16.66
C GLU A 157 -4.98 -14.12 16.61
N VAL A 158 -5.23 -14.94 17.63
CA VAL A 158 -6.52 -15.63 17.81
C VAL A 158 -6.96 -15.30 19.23
N GLU A 159 -8.09 -14.58 19.35
CA GLU A 159 -8.67 -14.20 20.64
C GLU A 159 -8.68 -15.39 21.62
N ARG A 160 -8.26 -15.13 22.87
CA ARG A 160 -8.45 -16.02 24.01
C ARG A 160 -9.67 -15.64 24.82
#